data_AF-A0A7R8WRZ7-F1
#
_entry.id   AF-A0A7R8WRZ7-F1
#
_cell.length_a   1.000
_cell.length_b   1.000
_cell.length_c   1.000
_cell.angle_alpha   90.00
_cell.angle_beta   90.00
_cell.angle_gamma   90.00
#
_symmetry.space_group_name_H-M   'P 1'
#
loop_
_entity.id
_entity.type
_entity.pdbx_description
1 polymer ?
#
loop_
_entity_poly.entity_id
_entity_poly.type
_entity_poly.pdbx_seq_one_letter_code
_entity_poly.pdbx_strand_id
1 'polypeptide(L)'
;MKKSRFSEHEIISILQSHEKGVSTADLCREHGISQATFYKWKGKYGGMQASDLKRLKDLEAELSQYKKMHRVPKRQACKIFGISESVYYYKPRAGDDDKVKEQLSDLSQMHSSWGFWLMHYRLRQLGFTWNHKKVYRIYTKMGLNLRRKYKKRLPSRIKEPLVQPLFANLTWSMDFMQDRLYDGTKLRTFNVIDDFNREALNITLDRSIS
;
A
#
# COMPACT_ATOMS: atom_id res chain seq x y z
N MET A 1 -17.58 4.40 -14.64
CA MET A 1 -17.19 3.30 -13.71
C MET A 1 -17.70 1.99 -14.30
N LYS A 2 -16.86 0.95 -14.41
CA LYS A 2 -17.35 -0.39 -14.79
C LYS A 2 -18.42 -0.81 -13.78
N LYS A 3 -19.57 -1.29 -14.25
CA LYS A 3 -20.60 -1.86 -13.38
C LYS A 3 -19.96 -3.00 -12.58
N SER A 4 -20.18 -3.01 -11.27
CA SER A 4 -19.75 -4.11 -10.41
C SER A 4 -20.32 -5.42 -10.97
N ARG A 5 -19.52 -6.49 -10.97
CA ARG A 5 -20.00 -7.83 -11.34
C ARG A 5 -21.14 -8.29 -10.42
N PHE A 6 -21.11 -7.83 -9.17
CA PHE A 6 -22.11 -8.14 -8.16
C PHE A 6 -23.11 -7.00 -7.99
N SER A 7 -24.38 -7.35 -7.93
CA SER A 7 -25.45 -6.43 -7.52
C SER A 7 -25.32 -6.08 -6.03
N GLU A 8 -25.90 -4.95 -5.62
CA GLU A 8 -25.88 -4.57 -4.20
C GLU A 8 -26.59 -5.60 -3.30
N HIS A 9 -27.59 -6.29 -3.83
CA HIS A 9 -28.30 -7.37 -3.15
C HIS A 9 -27.40 -8.61 -2.95
N GLU A 10 -26.68 -9.02 -3.99
CA GLU A 10 -25.72 -10.13 -3.90
C GLU A 10 -24.61 -9.83 -2.90
N ILE A 11 -24.10 -8.59 -2.89
CA ILE A 11 -23.08 -8.15 -1.93
C ILE A 11 -23.57 -8.32 -0.48
N ILE A 12 -24.81 -7.92 -0.18
CA ILE A 12 -25.35 -8.06 1.17
C ILE A 12 -25.59 -9.53 1.54
N SER A 13 -26.10 -10.35 0.60
CA SER A 13 -26.28 -11.77 0.84
C SER A 13 -24.96 -12.46 1.22
N ILE A 14 -23.85 -12.09 0.56
CA ILE A 14 -22.50 -12.58 0.88
C ILE A 14 -22.05 -12.12 2.28
N LEU A 15 -22.34 -10.87 2.67
CA LEU A 15 -22.00 -10.35 3.99
C LEU A 15 -22.82 -11.03 5.10
N GLN A 16 -24.09 -11.34 4.85
CA GLN A 16 -24.93 -12.08 5.79
C GLN A 16 -24.42 -13.50 6.03
N SER A 17 -23.93 -14.19 4.99
CA SER A 17 -23.31 -15.51 5.15
C SER A 17 -22.11 -15.45 6.11
N HIS A 18 -21.37 -14.35 6.12
CA HIS A 18 -20.30 -14.13 7.10
C HIS A 18 -20.84 -13.86 8.51
N GLU A 19 -21.89 -13.05 8.66
CA GLU A 19 -22.53 -12.82 9.98
C GLU A 19 -23.12 -14.11 10.58
N LYS A 20 -23.55 -15.04 9.72
CA LYS A 20 -24.00 -16.40 10.10
C LYS A 20 -22.85 -17.35 10.44
N GLY A 21 -21.60 -16.90 10.41
CA GLY A 21 -20.43 -17.66 10.87
C GLY A 21 -19.57 -18.27 9.77
N VAL A 22 -19.86 -18.06 8.49
CA VAL A 22 -18.97 -18.52 7.41
C VAL A 22 -17.68 -17.71 7.40
N SER A 23 -16.55 -18.39 7.24
CA SER A 23 -15.22 -17.78 7.17
C SER A 23 -15.11 -16.83 5.98
N THR A 24 -14.49 -15.66 6.20
CA THR A 24 -14.24 -14.67 5.14
C THR A 24 -13.34 -15.22 4.04
N ALA A 25 -12.45 -16.17 4.36
CA ALA A 25 -11.58 -16.81 3.37
C ALA A 25 -12.37 -17.69 2.40
N ASP A 26 -13.38 -18.41 2.89
CA ASP A 26 -14.16 -19.34 2.08
C ASP A 26 -15.15 -18.60 1.18
N LEU A 27 -15.83 -17.57 1.71
CA LEU A 27 -16.66 -16.67 0.90
C LEU A 27 -15.88 -15.98 -0.22
N CYS A 28 -14.64 -15.58 0.07
CA CYS A 28 -13.77 -14.96 -0.93
C CYS A 28 -13.36 -15.95 -2.04
N ARG A 29 -13.15 -17.23 -1.71
CA ARG A 29 -12.86 -18.28 -2.70
C ARG A 29 -14.10 -18.62 -3.53
N GLU A 30 -15.23 -18.86 -2.87
CA GLU A 30 -16.50 -19.26 -3.48
C GLU A 30 -16.98 -18.22 -4.50
N HIS A 31 -16.99 -16.95 -4.10
CA HIS A 31 -17.45 -15.88 -4.97
C HIS A 31 -16.34 -15.27 -5.83
N GLY A 32 -15.08 -15.73 -5.72
CA GLY A 32 -13.96 -15.22 -6.50
C GLY A 32 -13.68 -13.73 -6.24
N ILE A 33 -13.66 -13.34 -4.97
CA ILE A 33 -13.47 -11.97 -4.50
C ILE A 33 -12.24 -11.92 -3.59
N SER A 34 -11.49 -10.81 -3.61
CA SER A 34 -10.38 -10.63 -2.66
C SER A 34 -10.89 -10.21 -1.28
N GLN A 35 -10.20 -10.62 -0.20
CA GLN A 35 -10.57 -10.21 1.16
C GLN A 35 -10.64 -8.67 1.33
N ALA A 36 -9.78 -7.93 0.64
CA ALA A 36 -9.83 -6.46 0.64
C ALA A 36 -11.15 -5.90 0.06
N THR A 37 -11.74 -6.60 -0.92
CA THR A 37 -13.04 -6.23 -1.49
C THR A 37 -14.17 -6.59 -0.54
N PHE A 38 -14.09 -7.76 0.12
CA PHE A 38 -15.02 -8.16 1.16
C PHE A 38 -15.09 -7.14 2.31
N TYR A 39 -13.94 -6.73 2.87
CA TYR A 39 -13.92 -5.74 3.96
C TYR A 39 -14.35 -4.34 3.50
N LYS A 40 -14.10 -3.96 2.23
CA LYS A 40 -14.69 -2.75 1.65
C LYS A 40 -16.22 -2.81 1.61
N TRP A 41 -16.79 -3.96 1.26
CA TRP A 41 -18.23 -4.14 1.28
C TRP A 41 -18.76 -4.15 2.71
N LYS A 42 -18.11 -4.84 3.64
CA LYS A 42 -18.48 -4.84 5.07
C LYS A 42 -18.47 -3.42 5.67
N GLY A 43 -17.52 -2.57 5.27
CA GLY A 43 -17.52 -1.16 5.70
C GLY A 43 -18.65 -0.31 5.08
N LYS A 44 -19.17 -0.69 3.91
CA LYS A 44 -20.19 0.08 3.18
C LYS A 44 -21.62 -0.41 3.45
N TYR A 45 -21.80 -1.72 3.60
CA TYR A 45 -23.09 -2.40 3.71
C TYR A 45 -23.16 -3.30 4.96
N GLY A 46 -22.14 -3.36 5.81
CA GLY A 46 -22.17 -4.17 7.03
C GLY A 46 -23.21 -3.64 8.01
N GLY A 47 -23.96 -4.56 8.62
CA GLY A 47 -25.12 -4.24 9.45
C GLY A 47 -26.37 -3.81 8.68
N MET A 48 -26.34 -3.80 7.34
CA MET A 48 -27.49 -3.52 6.49
C MET A 48 -28.05 -4.82 5.92
N GLN A 49 -29.35 -5.06 6.09
CA GLN A 49 -30.03 -6.20 5.49
C GLN A 49 -30.36 -5.93 4.01
N ALA A 50 -30.52 -6.99 3.21
CA ALA A 50 -30.92 -6.84 1.81
C ALA A 50 -32.32 -6.19 1.70
N SER A 51 -33.17 -6.41 2.71
CA SER A 51 -34.44 -5.73 2.92
C SER A 51 -34.27 -4.23 3.12
N ASP A 52 -33.19 -3.77 3.73
CA ASP A 52 -32.97 -2.36 4.07
C ASP A 52 -32.56 -1.54 2.84
N LEU A 53 -31.80 -2.13 1.91
CA LEU A 53 -31.50 -1.49 0.62
C LEU A 53 -32.75 -1.37 -0.26
N LYS A 54 -33.58 -2.42 -0.28
CA LYS A 54 -34.84 -2.40 -1.01
C LYS A 54 -35.78 -1.35 -0.39
N ARG A 55 -35.90 -1.36 0.93
CA ARG A 55 -36.65 -0.36 1.70
C ARG A 55 -36.16 1.07 1.45
N LEU A 56 -34.86 1.32 1.37
CA LEU A 56 -34.35 2.67 1.05
C LEU A 56 -34.73 3.13 -0.35
N LYS A 57 -34.59 2.28 -1.36
CA LYS A 57 -34.99 2.62 -2.75
C LYS A 57 -36.49 2.79 -2.88
N ASP A 58 -37.25 1.95 -2.20
CA ASP A 58 -38.71 2.01 -2.17
C ASP A 58 -39.17 3.30 -1.45
N LEU A 59 -38.56 3.64 -0.31
CA LEU A 59 -38.82 4.90 0.42
C LEU A 59 -38.47 6.14 -0.41
N GLU A 60 -37.38 6.12 -1.18
CA GLU A 60 -37.05 7.21 -2.10
C GLU A 60 -38.09 7.37 -3.22
N ALA A 61 -38.58 6.26 -3.76
CA ALA A 61 -39.63 6.24 -4.78
C ALA A 61 -40.99 6.72 -4.23
N GLU A 62 -41.39 6.22 -3.06
CA GLU A 62 -42.60 6.61 -2.34
C GLU A 62 -42.58 8.09 -1.96
N LEU A 63 -41.47 8.61 -1.45
CA LEU A 63 -41.33 10.03 -1.13
C LEU A 63 -41.45 10.89 -2.40
N SER A 64 -40.84 10.46 -3.51
CA SER A 64 -40.97 11.13 -4.81
C SER A 64 -42.42 11.15 -5.31
N GLN A 65 -43.15 10.05 -5.15
CA GLN A 65 -44.56 9.93 -5.53
C GLN A 65 -45.48 10.74 -4.60
N TYR A 66 -45.27 10.66 -3.29
CA TYR A 66 -46.01 11.42 -2.26
C TYR A 66 -45.86 12.92 -2.47
N LYS A 67 -44.64 13.38 -2.77
CA LYS A 67 -44.36 14.77 -3.12
C LYS A 67 -45.18 15.22 -4.34
N LYS A 68 -45.25 14.39 -5.39
CA LYS A 68 -46.01 14.71 -6.62
C LYS A 68 -47.52 14.75 -6.34
N MET A 69 -48.03 13.78 -5.59
CA MET A 69 -49.46 13.62 -5.31
C MET A 69 -49.99 14.74 -4.41
N HIS A 70 -49.28 15.04 -3.32
CA HIS A 70 -49.76 15.98 -2.30
C HIS A 70 -49.19 17.40 -2.44
N ARG A 71 -48.36 17.66 -3.48
CA ARG A 71 -47.68 18.95 -3.71
C ARG A 71 -46.98 19.51 -2.47
N VAL A 72 -46.48 18.63 -1.60
CA VAL A 72 -45.83 19.02 -0.34
C VAL A 72 -44.37 19.48 -0.57
N PRO A 73 -43.87 20.41 0.24
CA PRO A 73 -42.46 20.78 0.21
C PRO A 73 -41.61 19.58 0.62
N LYS A 74 -40.46 19.42 -0.02
CA LYS A 74 -39.59 18.25 0.13
C LYS A 74 -39.10 18.03 1.58
N ARG A 75 -38.93 19.11 2.33
CA ARG A 75 -38.65 19.10 3.78
C ARG A 75 -39.70 18.31 4.56
N GLN A 76 -40.97 18.59 4.28
CA GLN A 76 -42.10 17.95 4.96
C GLN A 76 -42.19 16.48 4.59
N ALA A 77 -41.98 16.14 3.32
CA ALA A 77 -41.91 14.74 2.90
C ALA A 77 -40.74 14.00 3.56
N CYS A 78 -39.53 14.55 3.58
CA CYS A 78 -38.38 13.94 4.26
C CYS A 78 -38.64 13.72 5.77
N LYS A 79 -39.30 14.68 6.43
CA LYS A 79 -39.68 14.57 7.85
C LYS A 79 -40.72 13.47 8.12
N ILE A 80 -41.72 13.33 7.24
CA ILE A 80 -42.75 12.28 7.33
C ILE A 80 -42.13 10.89 7.14
N PHE A 81 -41.25 10.75 6.15
CA PHE A 81 -40.61 9.47 5.82
C PHE A 81 -39.37 9.16 6.69
N GLY A 82 -38.98 10.05 7.61
CA GLY A 82 -37.86 9.84 8.53
C GLY A 82 -36.47 9.83 7.87
N ILE A 83 -36.32 10.44 6.68
CA ILE A 83 -35.06 10.48 5.93
C ILE A 83 -34.43 11.86 6.06
N SER A 84 -33.12 11.92 6.29
CA SER A 84 -32.41 13.21 6.29
C SER A 84 -32.38 13.84 4.90
N GLU A 85 -32.54 15.16 4.84
CA GLU A 85 -32.53 15.91 3.57
C GLU A 85 -31.21 15.73 2.82
N SER A 86 -30.08 15.65 3.53
CA SER A 86 -28.74 15.48 2.96
C SER A 86 -28.61 14.18 2.16
N VAL A 87 -29.18 13.08 2.66
CA VAL A 87 -29.23 11.78 1.96
C VAL A 87 -30.06 11.89 0.69
N TYR A 88 -31.25 12.49 0.76
CA TYR A 88 -32.09 12.65 -0.44
C TYR A 88 -31.35 13.43 -1.55
N TYR A 89 -30.63 14.50 -1.21
CA TYR A 89 -29.90 15.29 -2.20
C TYR A 89 -28.59 14.65 -2.65
N TYR A 90 -28.11 13.62 -1.97
CA TYR A 90 -26.84 13.00 -2.28
C TYR A 90 -26.89 12.31 -3.65
N LYS A 91 -26.15 12.86 -4.61
CA LYS A 91 -25.87 12.18 -5.88
C LYS A 91 -24.42 11.74 -5.88
N PRO A 92 -24.11 10.44 -6.06
CA PRO A 92 -22.74 9.98 -6.15
C PRO A 92 -22.07 10.65 -7.36
N ARG A 93 -21.08 11.51 -7.10
CA ARG A 93 -20.29 12.15 -8.16
C ARG A 93 -19.25 11.15 -8.66
N ALA A 94 -19.33 10.78 -9.94
CA ALA A 94 -18.26 10.06 -10.60
C ALA A 94 -17.01 10.96 -10.56
N GLY A 95 -15.95 10.49 -9.88
CA GLY A 95 -14.72 11.26 -9.78
C GLY A 95 -14.06 11.43 -11.14
N ASP A 96 -13.73 12.67 -11.50
CA ASP A 96 -12.86 13.01 -12.63
C ASP A 96 -11.40 12.64 -12.29
N ASP A 97 -11.18 11.34 -12.12
CA ASP A 97 -9.89 10.74 -11.79
C ASP A 97 -9.18 10.23 -13.05
N ASP A 98 -9.87 10.22 -14.21
CA ASP A 98 -9.38 9.55 -15.43
C ASP A 98 -8.19 10.29 -16.06
N LYS A 99 -8.23 11.62 -16.13
CA LYS A 99 -7.07 12.42 -16.59
C LYS A 99 -5.82 12.20 -15.73
N VAL A 100 -6.00 12.05 -14.41
CA VAL A 100 -4.87 11.82 -13.50
C VAL A 100 -4.27 10.43 -13.72
N LYS A 101 -5.11 9.42 -13.99
CA LYS A 101 -4.64 8.05 -14.26
C LYS A 101 -3.85 7.98 -15.56
N GLU A 102 -4.35 8.63 -16.62
CA GLU A 102 -3.69 8.69 -17.92
C GLU A 102 -2.28 9.27 -17.77
N GLN A 103 -2.16 10.47 -17.19
CA GLN A 103 -0.87 11.12 -17.01
C GLN A 103 0.08 10.36 -16.07
N LEU A 104 -0.44 9.73 -15.01
CA LEU A 104 0.38 8.87 -14.14
C LEU A 104 0.83 7.60 -14.87
N SER A 105 -0.01 7.04 -15.76
CA SER A 105 0.35 5.89 -16.58
C SER A 105 1.50 6.24 -17.51
N ASP A 106 1.39 7.36 -18.23
CA ASP A 106 2.42 7.83 -19.17
C ASP A 106 3.76 8.06 -18.46
N LEU A 107 3.73 8.75 -17.32
CA LEU A 107 4.92 8.98 -16.50
C LEU A 107 5.53 7.67 -15.97
N SER A 108 4.69 6.69 -15.63
CA SER A 108 5.18 5.39 -15.13
C SER A 108 5.87 4.58 -16.23
N GLN A 109 5.39 4.67 -17.47
CA GLN A 109 5.98 4.00 -18.64
C GLN A 109 7.30 4.66 -19.03
N MET A 110 7.37 6.00 -19.03
CA MET A 110 8.60 6.74 -19.30
C MET A 110 9.65 6.58 -18.19
N HIS A 111 9.22 6.51 -16.93
CA HIS A 111 10.12 6.53 -15.78
C HIS A 111 9.77 5.45 -14.74
N SER A 112 10.17 4.21 -15.01
CA SER A 112 9.92 3.06 -14.14
C SER A 112 10.54 3.15 -12.73
N SER A 113 11.54 4.00 -12.52
CA SER A 113 12.24 4.15 -11.23
C SER A 113 11.70 5.30 -10.36
N TRP A 114 10.80 6.12 -10.90
CA TRP A 114 10.33 7.30 -10.20
C TRP A 114 9.31 6.96 -9.11
N GLY A 115 9.52 7.56 -7.94
CA GLY A 115 8.55 7.51 -6.84
C GLY A 115 7.46 8.56 -6.99
N PHE A 116 6.45 8.48 -6.12
CA PHE A 116 5.31 9.40 -6.09
C PHE A 116 5.71 10.88 -6.16
N TRP A 117 6.68 11.32 -5.35
CA TRP A 117 7.03 12.75 -5.27
C TRP A 117 7.66 13.28 -6.55
N LEU A 118 8.50 12.49 -7.22
CA LEU A 118 9.06 12.88 -8.53
C LEU A 118 7.96 13.00 -9.58
N MET A 119 7.05 12.02 -9.65
CA MET A 119 5.94 12.06 -10.59
C MET A 119 5.00 13.24 -10.30
N HIS A 120 4.68 13.50 -9.03
CA HIS A 120 3.84 14.62 -8.64
C HIS A 120 4.50 15.97 -8.97
N TYR A 121 5.78 16.13 -8.70
CA TYR A 121 6.52 17.34 -9.07
C TYR A 121 6.56 17.53 -10.60
N ARG A 122 6.76 16.45 -11.36
CA ARG A 122 6.71 16.50 -12.82
C ARG A 122 5.33 16.92 -13.34
N LEU A 123 4.26 16.39 -12.75
CA LEU A 123 2.89 16.81 -13.09
C LEU A 123 2.66 18.32 -12.84
N ARG A 124 3.25 18.88 -11.77
CA ARG A 124 3.21 20.32 -11.51
C ARG A 124 3.96 21.13 -12.57
N GLN A 125 5.11 20.64 -13.03
CA GLN A 125 5.87 21.28 -14.11
C GLN A 125 5.12 21.26 -15.45
N LEU A 126 4.33 20.20 -15.71
CA LEU A 126 3.45 20.11 -16.88
C LEU A 126 2.18 20.99 -16.77
N GLY A 127 2.04 21.77 -15.68
CA GLY A 127 0.93 22.70 -15.48
C GLY A 127 -0.27 22.11 -14.75
N PHE A 128 -0.25 20.84 -14.34
CA PHE A 128 -1.36 20.24 -13.60
C PHE A 128 -1.36 20.69 -12.14
N THR A 129 -2.38 21.45 -11.72
CA THR A 129 -2.51 21.99 -10.36
C THR A 129 -3.25 21.06 -9.39
N TRP A 130 -3.27 19.75 -9.65
CA TRP A 130 -3.98 18.79 -8.81
C TRP A 130 -3.43 18.71 -7.38
N ASN A 131 -4.31 18.51 -6.40
CA ASN A 131 -3.92 18.33 -5.00
C ASN A 131 -3.16 17.00 -4.84
N HIS A 132 -1.98 17.05 -4.20
CA HIS A 132 -1.14 15.88 -3.94
C HIS A 132 -1.89 14.73 -3.26
N LYS A 133 -2.87 15.00 -2.37
CA LYS A 133 -3.68 13.95 -1.72
C LYS A 133 -4.54 13.17 -2.73
N LYS A 134 -5.12 13.87 -3.73
CA LYS A 134 -5.90 13.24 -4.81
C LYS A 134 -5.00 12.38 -5.68
N VAL A 135 -3.87 12.94 -6.12
CA VAL A 135 -2.90 12.22 -6.97
C VAL A 135 -2.34 11.00 -6.23
N TYR A 136 -1.98 11.15 -4.96
CA TYR A 136 -1.47 10.05 -4.12
C TYR A 136 -2.50 8.92 -3.96
N ARG A 137 -3.77 9.25 -3.71
CA ARG A 137 -4.86 8.27 -3.64
C ARG A 137 -5.02 7.51 -4.96
N ILE A 138 -4.85 8.17 -6.10
CA ILE A 138 -4.96 7.53 -7.42
C ILE A 138 -3.73 6.67 -7.70
N TYR A 139 -2.53 7.21 -7.46
CA TYR A 139 -1.25 6.51 -7.57
C TYR A 139 -1.21 5.20 -6.77
N THR A 140 -1.65 5.25 -5.49
CA THR A 140 -1.76 4.07 -4.62
C THR A 140 -2.82 3.09 -5.11
N LYS A 141 -3.99 3.57 -5.59
CA LYS A 141 -5.02 2.71 -6.20
C LYS A 141 -4.54 2.04 -7.50
N MET A 142 -3.65 2.67 -8.25
CA MET A 142 -3.02 2.12 -9.46
C MET A 142 -1.89 1.14 -9.14
N GLY A 143 -1.47 1.02 -7.86
CA GLY A 143 -0.41 0.10 -7.46
C GLY A 143 0.99 0.52 -7.92
N LEU A 144 1.20 1.81 -8.20
CA LEU A 144 2.48 2.34 -8.72
C LEU A 144 3.58 2.47 -7.65
N ASN A 145 3.30 2.09 -6.40
CA ASN A 145 4.25 2.19 -5.30
C ASN A 145 5.49 1.32 -5.57
N LEU A 146 6.67 1.93 -5.56
CA LEU A 146 7.94 1.22 -5.69
C LEU A 146 8.10 0.17 -4.58
N ARG A 147 8.46 -1.06 -4.95
CA ARG A 147 8.77 -2.10 -3.98
C ARG A 147 10.03 -1.72 -3.20
N ARG A 148 9.99 -1.83 -1.88
CA ARG A 148 11.19 -1.72 -1.04
C ARG A 148 12.18 -2.80 -1.47
N LYS A 149 13.38 -2.40 -1.88
CA LYS A 149 14.47 -3.33 -2.18
C LYS A 149 14.89 -4.01 -0.89
N TYR A 150 14.82 -5.34 -0.83
CA TYR A 150 15.40 -6.13 0.26
C TYR A 150 16.88 -6.39 -0.03
N LYS A 151 17.69 -6.60 1.02
CA LYS A 151 19.07 -7.08 0.83
C LYS A 151 19.01 -8.44 0.15
N LYS A 152 19.55 -8.54 -1.07
CA LYS A 152 19.62 -9.80 -1.83
C LYS A 152 20.33 -10.83 -0.96
N ARG A 153 19.66 -11.95 -0.65
CA ARG A 153 20.33 -13.09 0.00
C ARG A 153 21.31 -13.67 -1.01
N LEU A 154 22.61 -13.56 -0.72
CA LEU A 154 23.63 -14.25 -1.49
C LEU A 154 23.52 -15.75 -1.17
N PRO A 155 23.75 -16.65 -2.14
CA PRO A 155 23.78 -18.08 -1.87
C PRO A 155 24.80 -18.36 -0.77
N SER A 156 24.48 -19.30 0.13
CA SER A 156 25.42 -19.75 1.15
C SER A 156 26.64 -20.33 0.45
N ARG A 157 27.80 -19.66 0.57
CA ARG A 157 29.07 -20.20 0.11
C ARG A 157 29.34 -21.50 0.88
N ILE A 158 29.86 -22.53 0.19
CA ILE A 158 30.41 -23.71 0.84
C ILE A 158 31.59 -23.22 1.69
N LYS A 159 31.55 -23.43 3.01
CA LYS A 159 32.63 -23.02 3.91
C LYS A 159 33.74 -24.07 3.83
N GLU A 160 34.87 -23.72 3.24
CA GLU A 160 36.07 -24.53 3.33
C GLU A 160 36.72 -24.31 4.71
N PRO A 161 37.16 -25.37 5.41
CA PRO A 161 37.86 -25.22 6.67
C PRO A 161 39.20 -24.51 6.43
N LEU A 162 39.55 -23.57 7.31
CA LEU A 162 40.86 -22.91 7.26
C LEU A 162 41.95 -23.93 7.60
N VAL A 163 42.93 -24.10 6.72
CA VAL A 163 44.08 -24.97 6.96
C VAL A 163 45.11 -24.21 7.79
N GLN A 164 45.49 -24.76 8.94
CA GLN A 164 46.59 -24.22 9.75
C GLN A 164 47.93 -24.63 9.11
N PRO A 165 48.88 -23.69 8.91
CA PRO A 165 50.22 -24.03 8.43
C PRO A 165 51.00 -24.87 9.45
N LEU A 166 52.10 -25.52 9.03
CA LEU A 166 52.88 -26.42 9.90
C LEU A 166 53.83 -25.68 10.87
N PHE A 167 54.26 -24.47 10.50
CA PHE A 167 55.23 -23.69 11.24
C PHE A 167 54.82 -22.21 11.26
N ALA A 168 55.27 -21.48 12.28
CA ALA A 168 55.14 -20.03 12.34
C ALA A 168 55.84 -19.34 11.17
N ASN A 169 55.40 -18.14 10.82
CA ASN A 169 55.93 -17.30 9.74
C ASN A 169 55.82 -17.87 8.31
N LEU A 170 54.94 -18.86 8.09
CA LEU A 170 54.73 -19.46 6.77
C LEU A 170 53.58 -18.79 5.99
N THR A 171 52.46 -18.51 6.68
CA THR A 171 51.29 -17.84 6.10
C THR A 171 50.85 -16.71 7.03
N TRP A 172 50.66 -15.52 6.47
CA TRP A 172 50.10 -14.39 7.20
C TRP A 172 48.77 -14.00 6.59
N SER A 173 47.83 -13.69 7.47
CA SER A 173 46.56 -13.09 7.10
C SER A 173 46.61 -11.60 7.45
N MET A 174 46.14 -10.78 6.51
CA MET A 174 45.99 -9.34 6.73
C MET A 174 44.52 -8.93 6.62
N ASP A 175 44.10 -8.01 7.46
CA ASP A 175 42.78 -7.40 7.36
C ASP A 175 42.80 -5.89 7.68
N PHE A 176 41.77 -5.20 7.19
CA PHE A 176 41.51 -3.81 7.52
C PHE A 176 40.23 -3.73 8.33
N MET A 177 40.31 -3.10 9.50
CA MET A 177 39.14 -2.75 10.28
C MET A 177 38.95 -1.23 10.29
N GLN A 178 37.68 -0.80 10.37
CA GLN A 178 37.35 0.61 10.50
C GLN A 178 36.44 0.80 11.70
N ASP A 179 36.83 1.71 12.58
CA ASP A 179 36.05 2.14 13.72
C ASP A 179 35.86 3.67 13.72
N ARG A 180 35.10 4.18 14.69
CA ARG A 180 34.90 5.62 14.90
C ARG A 180 35.14 6.01 16.35
N LEU A 181 35.87 7.09 16.53
CA LEU A 181 36.04 7.74 17.83
C LEU A 181 34.75 8.48 18.22
N TYR A 182 34.67 8.91 19.48
CA TYR A 182 33.49 9.59 20.05
C TYR A 182 33.09 10.87 19.29
N ASP A 183 34.05 11.54 18.66
CA ASP A 183 33.89 12.75 17.85
C ASP A 183 33.40 12.45 16.41
N GLY A 184 33.21 11.17 16.06
CA GLY A 184 32.82 10.74 14.72
C GLY A 184 33.99 10.64 13.73
N THR A 185 35.22 10.93 14.16
CA THR A 185 36.44 10.70 13.37
C THR A 185 36.55 9.22 13.03
N LYS A 186 36.84 8.91 11.76
CA LYS A 186 37.15 7.54 11.32
C LYS A 186 38.57 7.18 11.75
N LEU A 187 38.71 6.00 12.36
CA LEU A 187 39.99 5.36 12.65
C LEU A 187 40.03 4.05 11.86
N ARG A 188 41.16 3.75 11.24
CA ARG A 188 41.40 2.47 10.55
C ARG A 188 42.56 1.75 11.18
N THR A 189 42.45 0.43 11.23
CA THR A 189 43.52 -0.46 11.68
C THR A 189 43.88 -1.37 10.52
N PHE A 190 45.17 -1.51 10.25
CA PHE A 190 45.73 -2.55 9.40
C PHE A 190 46.33 -3.60 10.32
N ASN A 191 45.78 -4.80 10.32
CA ASN A 191 46.26 -5.87 11.18
C ASN A 191 46.91 -6.97 10.33
N VAL A 192 48.06 -7.46 10.79
CA VAL A 192 48.77 -8.59 10.23
C VAL A 192 48.93 -9.64 11.31
N ILE A 193 48.45 -10.84 11.05
CA ILE A 193 48.41 -11.96 12.00
C ILE A 193 49.07 -13.18 11.36
N ASP A 194 49.83 -13.94 12.14
CA ASP A 194 50.33 -15.26 11.72
C ASP A 194 49.22 -16.32 11.83
N ASP A 195 48.99 -17.08 10.75
CA ASP A 195 47.95 -18.10 10.72
C ASP A 195 48.28 -19.36 11.53
N PHE A 196 49.55 -19.58 11.89
CA PHE A 196 49.95 -20.71 12.73
C PHE A 196 49.56 -20.50 14.20
N ASN A 197 50.13 -19.49 14.85
CA ASN A 197 50.01 -19.26 16.29
C ASN A 197 48.98 -18.15 16.64
N ARG A 198 48.40 -17.48 15.63
CA ARG A 198 47.48 -16.34 15.79
C ARG A 198 48.10 -15.13 16.50
N GLU A 199 49.43 -15.00 16.48
CA GLU A 199 50.11 -13.82 17.00
C GLU A 199 49.91 -12.63 16.07
N ALA A 200 49.60 -11.47 16.67
CA ALA A 200 49.51 -10.20 15.96
C ALA A 200 50.92 -9.68 15.68
N LEU A 201 51.38 -9.81 14.44
CA LEU A 201 52.70 -9.37 14.00
C LEU A 201 52.77 -7.84 13.87
N ASN A 202 51.67 -7.23 13.42
CA ASN A 202 51.59 -5.78 13.29
C ASN A 202 50.14 -5.29 13.42
N ILE A 203 49.98 -4.15 14.10
CA ILE A 203 48.74 -3.37 14.09
C ILE A 203 49.13 -1.92 13.82
N THR A 204 48.88 -1.45 12.60
CA THR A 204 49.11 -0.05 12.23
C THR A 204 47.80 0.72 12.35
N LEU A 205 47.81 1.82 13.11
CA LEU A 205 46.66 2.70 13.30
C LEU A 205 46.86 3.98 12.51
N ASP A 206 45.90 4.33 11.67
CA ASP A 206 45.89 5.63 11.00
C ASP A 206 44.46 6.02 10.57
N ARG A 207 44.30 7.28 10.19
CA ARG A 207 43.05 7.86 9.69
C ARG A 207 42.92 7.71 8.17
N SER A 208 44.01 7.41 7.45
CA SER A 208 44.07 7.46 5.98
C SER A 208 44.48 6.15 5.28
N ILE A 209 44.78 5.10 6.03
CA ILE A 209 45.13 3.79 5.47
C ILE A 209 44.01 3.29 4.52
N SER A 210 44.40 2.99 3.29
CA SER A 210 43.53 2.65 2.15
C SER A 210 43.73 1.21 1.72
#